data_AF-A0A7K1F4F9-F1
#
_entry.id   AF-A0A7K1F4F9-F1
#
_cell.length_a   1.000
_cell.length_b   1.000
_cell.length_c   1.000
_cell.angle_alpha   90.00
_cell.angle_beta   90.00
_cell.angle_gamma   90.00
#
_symmetry.space_group_name_H-M   'P 1'
#
loop_
_entity.id
_entity.type
_entity.pdbx_description
1 polymer ?
#
loop_
_entity_poly.entity_id
_entity_poly.type
_entity_poly.pdbx_seq_one_letter_code
_entity_poly.pdbx_strand_id
1 'polypeptide(L)'
;MHGDRLIVRGAREHNLKDVSLDLPRNSLIVFTGLSGSGKSSLAFDTIFAEGQRRYVESLSSYARQFLGQMDKPDVDFIEGLSPAVSIDQKSTNRNPRSTVGTITEVYDYLRLLFARAGRPHCPKCGDPVARQSPQNIVDQILALEDGVKFQVLAPVVRGRKGEFLDLFKELALKGYSRARVDGDVFALEEVPKLKKQEKHTIEVVVDRLAVKSNAKQRLTDSIETALVLGSGLVLLEFVDVQGPERERTFSEHLACHRCDLSFEELEPRSFSFNSPFGACPECTGLGNRLEVDPELVIPDDDLSINDGAIAPWSIGTSSEYFLRLLEALTEEVKFSLDTPWKKISAKAKEAILHGWEYEVSVKFKN
;
A
#
# COMPACT_ATOMS: atom_id res chain seq x y z
N MET A 1 14.69 -53.38 11.70
CA MET A 1 15.89 -52.88 10.98
C MET A 1 15.62 -52.47 9.53
N HIS A 2 14.41 -52.64 9.00
CA HIS A 2 14.01 -52.01 7.74
C HIS A 2 13.58 -50.57 8.02
N GLY A 3 14.32 -49.58 7.52
CA GLY A 3 13.93 -48.16 7.66
C GLY A 3 15.07 -47.16 7.82
N ASP A 4 16.28 -47.59 8.20
CA ASP A 4 17.39 -46.67 8.54
C ASP A 4 18.30 -46.33 7.36
N ARG A 5 18.02 -46.90 6.18
CA ARG A 5 18.83 -46.68 4.97
C ARG A 5 17.97 -46.34 3.76
N LEU A 6 18.55 -45.51 2.89
CA LEU A 6 18.03 -45.16 1.57
C LEU A 6 18.76 -46.05 0.57
N ILE A 7 18.00 -46.96 -0.03
CA ILE A 7 18.50 -47.98 -0.94
C ILE A 7 18.15 -47.56 -2.35
N VAL A 8 19.15 -47.44 -3.23
CA VAL A 8 18.99 -47.18 -4.66
C VAL A 8 19.61 -48.34 -5.43
N ARG A 9 18.90 -48.90 -6.41
CA ARG A 9 19.38 -50.00 -7.26
C ARG A 9 19.12 -49.67 -8.71
N GLY A 10 20.16 -49.85 -9.53
CA GLY A 10 20.11 -49.71 -10.98
C GLY A 10 19.71 -48.31 -11.47
N ALA A 11 20.27 -47.24 -10.88
CA ALA A 11 20.04 -45.89 -11.38
C ALA A 11 20.81 -45.64 -12.68
N ARG A 12 20.10 -45.22 -13.73
CA ARG A 12 20.59 -45.05 -15.11
C ARG A 12 20.26 -43.69 -15.73
N GLU A 13 19.72 -42.77 -14.94
CA GLU A 13 19.41 -41.42 -15.39
C GLU A 13 20.63 -40.71 -16.00
N HIS A 14 20.45 -40.14 -17.20
CA HIS A 14 21.50 -39.49 -18.00
C HIS A 14 22.75 -40.36 -18.26
N ASN A 15 23.85 -40.11 -17.55
CA ASN A 15 25.13 -40.79 -17.74
C ASN A 15 25.47 -41.78 -16.62
N LEU A 16 24.50 -42.06 -15.73
CA LEU A 16 24.64 -43.08 -14.69
C LEU A 16 24.73 -44.48 -15.33
N LYS A 17 25.65 -45.29 -14.83
CA LYS A 17 25.92 -46.64 -15.34
C LYS A 17 25.43 -47.70 -14.37
N ASP A 18 24.10 -47.85 -14.28
CA ASP A 18 23.45 -48.86 -13.45
C ASP A 18 23.89 -48.82 -11.97
N VAL A 19 23.88 -47.62 -11.40
CA VAL A 19 24.49 -47.34 -10.09
C VAL A 19 23.59 -47.86 -8.96
N SER A 20 24.20 -48.59 -8.02
CA SER A 20 23.53 -49.11 -6.82
C SER A 20 24.21 -48.61 -5.56
N LEU A 21 23.43 -48.03 -4.64
CA LEU A 21 23.94 -47.37 -3.43
C LEU A 21 23.09 -47.71 -2.21
N ASP A 22 23.73 -47.69 -1.05
CA ASP A 22 23.06 -47.85 0.23
C ASP A 22 23.52 -46.72 1.16
N LEU A 23 22.62 -45.78 1.41
CA LEU A 23 22.90 -44.50 2.06
C LEU A 23 22.31 -44.48 3.47
N PRO A 24 23.06 -44.05 4.51
CA PRO A 24 22.52 -43.95 5.86
C PRO A 24 21.50 -42.79 5.95
N ARG A 25 20.27 -43.08 6.37
CA ARG A 25 19.28 -42.01 6.61
C ARG A 25 19.64 -41.20 7.84
N ASN A 26 18.98 -40.05 8.00
CA ASN A 26 19.20 -39.11 9.11
C ASN A 26 20.66 -38.65 9.26
N SER A 27 21.38 -38.63 8.14
CA SER A 27 22.78 -38.23 8.06
C SER A 27 22.94 -37.12 7.03
N LEU A 28 23.92 -36.24 7.24
CA LEU A 28 24.33 -35.27 6.23
C LEU A 28 25.16 -35.99 5.16
N ILE A 29 24.52 -36.40 4.07
CA ILE A 29 25.19 -37.09 2.96
C ILE A 29 25.71 -36.06 1.96
N VAL A 30 26.99 -36.14 1.61
CA VAL A 30 27.63 -35.25 0.65
C VAL A 30 28.01 -36.03 -0.60
N PHE A 31 27.48 -35.61 -1.76
CA PHE A 31 27.83 -36.16 -3.06
C PHE A 31 29.00 -35.35 -3.63
N THR A 32 30.12 -36.00 -3.92
CA THR A 32 31.35 -35.35 -4.40
C THR A 32 31.89 -36.04 -5.65
N GLY A 33 32.72 -35.33 -6.43
CA GLY A 33 33.28 -35.80 -7.69
C GLY A 33 33.37 -34.72 -8.77
N LEU A 34 34.10 -34.99 -9.85
CA LEU A 34 34.36 -34.07 -10.97
C LEU A 34 33.08 -33.53 -11.62
N SER A 35 33.15 -32.33 -12.23
CA SER A 35 32.02 -31.81 -13.01
C SER A 35 31.59 -32.82 -14.09
N GLY A 36 30.28 -33.01 -14.26
CA GLY A 36 29.74 -34.00 -15.20
C GLY A 36 29.79 -35.47 -14.73
N SER A 37 30.26 -35.77 -13.52
CA SER A 37 30.36 -37.15 -13.02
C SER A 37 29.03 -37.84 -12.69
N GLY A 38 27.88 -37.23 -12.98
CA GLY A 38 26.54 -37.78 -12.67
C GLY A 38 26.01 -37.48 -11.26
N LYS A 39 26.65 -36.59 -10.49
CA LYS A 39 26.19 -36.20 -9.14
C LYS A 39 24.76 -35.66 -9.15
N SER A 40 24.49 -34.71 -10.04
CA SER A 40 23.17 -34.09 -10.17
C SER A 40 22.14 -35.07 -10.70
N SER A 41 22.54 -35.92 -11.66
CA SER A 41 21.68 -36.98 -12.21
C SER A 41 21.20 -37.94 -11.14
N LEU A 42 22.08 -38.32 -10.22
CA LEU A 42 21.72 -39.19 -9.11
C LEU A 42 20.93 -38.46 -8.00
N ALA A 43 21.38 -37.27 -7.59
CA ALA A 43 20.79 -36.55 -6.46
C ALA A 43 19.44 -35.89 -6.82
N PHE A 44 19.39 -35.14 -7.91
CA PHE A 44 18.21 -34.38 -8.34
C PHE A 44 17.31 -35.20 -9.27
N ASP A 45 17.88 -35.69 -10.38
CA ASP A 45 17.08 -36.29 -11.46
C ASP A 45 16.62 -37.72 -11.12
N THR A 46 17.25 -38.39 -10.16
CA THR A 46 16.84 -39.71 -9.66
C THR A 46 16.20 -39.65 -8.27
N ILE A 47 16.98 -39.38 -7.21
CA ILE A 47 16.53 -39.52 -5.81
C ILE A 47 15.46 -38.47 -5.47
N PHE A 48 15.72 -37.19 -5.71
CA PHE A 48 14.76 -36.12 -5.44
C PHE A 48 13.52 -36.24 -6.33
N ALA A 49 13.68 -36.47 -7.63
CA ALA A 49 12.57 -36.64 -8.57
C ALA A 49 11.63 -37.78 -8.15
N GLU A 50 12.16 -38.95 -7.78
CA GLU A 50 11.34 -40.06 -7.25
C GLU A 50 10.69 -39.72 -5.91
N GLY A 51 11.41 -39.02 -5.02
CA GLY A 51 10.90 -38.64 -3.70
C GLY A 51 9.73 -37.67 -3.79
N GLN A 52 9.83 -36.69 -4.70
CA GLN A 52 8.74 -35.77 -5.00
C GLN A 52 7.58 -36.50 -5.68
N ARG A 53 7.83 -37.29 -6.74
CA ARG A 53 6.79 -38.00 -7.48
C ARG A 53 5.93 -38.87 -6.57
N ARG A 54 6.55 -39.75 -5.77
CA ARG A 54 5.85 -40.65 -4.85
C ARG A 54 5.01 -39.91 -3.82
N TYR A 55 5.50 -38.77 -3.32
CA TYR A 55 4.76 -37.94 -2.39
C TYR A 55 3.54 -37.30 -3.06
N VAL A 56 3.70 -36.67 -4.24
CA VAL A 56 2.59 -35.99 -4.93
C VAL A 56 1.54 -36.99 -5.44
N GLU A 57 1.93 -38.20 -5.84
CA GLU A 57 1.00 -39.30 -6.20
C GLU A 57 0.09 -39.77 -5.05
N SER A 58 0.44 -39.43 -3.81
CA SER A 58 -0.36 -39.72 -2.62
C SER A 58 -1.37 -38.63 -2.27
N LEU A 59 -1.21 -37.40 -2.82
CA LEU A 59 -2.03 -36.24 -2.44
C LEU A 59 -3.47 -36.33 -2.98
N SER A 60 -3.65 -36.81 -4.21
CA SER A 60 -4.99 -37.04 -4.76
C SER A 60 -4.98 -38.03 -5.93
N SER A 61 -6.12 -38.68 -6.18
CA SER A 61 -6.33 -39.55 -7.34
C SER A 61 -6.20 -38.78 -8.66
N TYR A 62 -6.56 -37.50 -8.69
CA TYR A 62 -6.40 -36.60 -9.83
C TYR A 62 -4.94 -36.25 -10.10
N ALA A 63 -4.16 -35.90 -9.07
CA ALA A 63 -2.72 -35.64 -9.21
C ALA A 63 -1.98 -36.85 -9.78
N ARG A 64 -2.39 -38.07 -9.39
CA ARG A 64 -1.84 -39.31 -9.94
C ARG A 64 -2.04 -39.45 -11.46
N GLN A 65 -3.15 -38.97 -12.01
CA GLN A 65 -3.39 -38.99 -13.47
C GLN A 65 -2.44 -38.04 -14.21
N PHE A 66 -2.15 -36.87 -13.65
CA PHE A 66 -1.22 -35.90 -14.24
C PHE A 66 0.24 -36.32 -14.13
N LEU A 67 0.65 -36.85 -12.97
CA LEU A 67 2.03 -37.30 -12.76
C LEU A 67 2.37 -38.57 -13.54
N GLY A 68 1.38 -39.39 -13.87
CA GLY A 68 1.58 -40.54 -14.75
C GLY A 68 2.07 -40.18 -16.15
N GLN A 69 1.96 -38.91 -16.56
CA GLN A 69 2.49 -38.38 -17.83
C GLN A 69 3.91 -37.80 -17.71
N MET A 70 4.44 -37.66 -16.50
CA MET A 70 5.83 -37.20 -16.30
C MET A 70 6.79 -38.37 -16.51
N ASP A 71 7.94 -38.09 -17.09
CA ASP A 71 9.00 -39.08 -17.25
C ASP A 71 9.44 -39.59 -15.87
N LYS A 72 9.27 -40.89 -15.66
CA LYS A 72 9.75 -41.55 -14.45
C LYS A 72 11.27 -41.70 -14.57
N PRO A 73 12.04 -41.34 -13.53
CA PRO A 73 13.48 -41.57 -13.52
C PRO A 73 13.82 -43.02 -13.84
N ASP A 74 14.86 -43.25 -14.63
CA ASP A 74 15.32 -44.59 -15.00
C ASP A 74 16.07 -45.22 -13.82
N VAL A 75 15.33 -45.94 -12.98
CA VAL A 75 15.83 -46.67 -11.82
C VAL A 75 15.01 -47.93 -11.57
N ASP A 76 15.68 -49.05 -11.26
CA ASP A 76 14.98 -50.31 -11.00
C ASP A 76 14.21 -50.31 -9.69
N PHE A 77 14.87 -49.85 -8.62
CA PHE A 77 14.31 -49.91 -7.28
C PHE A 77 14.89 -48.84 -6.37
N ILE A 78 13.99 -48.14 -5.67
CA ILE A 78 14.35 -47.24 -4.57
C ILE A 78 13.45 -47.52 -3.37
N GLU A 79 14.05 -47.69 -2.20
CA GLU A 79 13.39 -47.93 -0.92
C GLU A 79 13.98 -47.04 0.18
N GLY A 80 13.19 -46.74 1.22
CA GLY A 80 13.61 -45.85 2.31
C GLY A 80 13.60 -44.37 1.93
N LEU A 81 12.92 -44.01 0.83
CA LEU A 81 12.83 -42.65 0.33
C LEU A 81 11.83 -41.83 1.16
N SER A 82 12.24 -40.63 1.55
CA SER A 82 11.37 -39.65 2.23
C SER A 82 10.80 -38.67 1.21
N PRO A 83 9.69 -37.97 1.50
CA PRO A 83 9.30 -36.80 0.72
C PRO A 83 10.49 -35.86 0.57
N ALA A 84 10.88 -35.59 -0.67
CA ALA A 84 12.11 -34.88 -0.98
C ALA A 84 11.82 -33.43 -1.34
N VAL A 85 12.71 -32.53 -0.93
CA VAL A 85 12.68 -31.10 -1.25
C VAL A 85 14.01 -30.73 -1.88
N SER A 86 13.97 -30.05 -3.02
CA SER A 86 15.15 -29.50 -3.67
C SER A 86 15.36 -28.08 -3.20
N ILE A 87 16.61 -27.77 -2.82
CA ILE A 87 17.08 -26.42 -2.57
C ILE A 87 18.26 -26.22 -3.51
N ASP A 88 17.98 -25.65 -4.68
CA ASP A 88 18.98 -25.33 -5.70
C ASP A 88 19.07 -23.81 -5.92
N GLN A 89 20.02 -23.40 -6.77
CA GLN A 89 20.20 -22.00 -7.16
C GLN A 89 19.42 -21.66 -8.45
N LYS A 90 18.43 -22.47 -8.88
CA LYS A 90 17.68 -22.14 -10.09
C LYS A 90 16.96 -20.81 -9.88
N SER A 91 17.00 -19.97 -10.91
CA SER A 91 16.65 -18.56 -10.86
C SER A 91 15.36 -18.31 -10.09
N THR A 92 15.45 -17.54 -9.01
CA THR A 92 14.28 -16.93 -8.36
C THR A 92 13.52 -16.13 -9.41
N ASN A 93 12.23 -16.42 -9.56
CA ASN A 93 11.36 -15.83 -10.57
C ASN A 93 11.44 -14.29 -10.49
N ARG A 94 11.76 -13.61 -11.60
CA ARG A 94 11.94 -12.14 -11.65
C ARG A 94 10.59 -11.42 -11.78
N ASN A 95 9.68 -11.68 -10.85
CA ASN A 95 8.44 -10.94 -10.78
C ASN A 95 8.71 -9.62 -10.03
N PRO A 96 8.48 -8.44 -10.63
CA PRO A 96 8.73 -7.14 -9.99
C PRO A 96 7.92 -6.92 -8.71
N ARG A 97 6.85 -7.69 -8.51
CA ARG A 97 6.02 -7.66 -7.31
C ARG A 97 6.42 -8.69 -6.24
N SER A 98 7.46 -9.47 -6.49
CA SER A 98 8.02 -10.39 -5.51
C SER A 98 9.20 -9.73 -4.80
N THR A 99 9.10 -9.63 -3.49
CA THR A 99 10.15 -9.09 -2.62
C THR A 99 10.65 -10.18 -1.68
N VAL A 100 11.76 -9.92 -0.98
CA VAL A 100 12.24 -10.82 0.08
C VAL A 100 11.14 -11.09 1.11
N GLY A 101 10.37 -10.06 1.47
CA GLY A 101 9.28 -10.18 2.44
C GLY A 101 8.12 -11.06 1.97
N THR A 102 7.80 -11.06 0.66
CA THR A 102 6.75 -11.96 0.14
C THR A 102 7.25 -13.38 -0.05
N ILE A 103 8.51 -13.58 -0.43
CA ILE A 103 9.11 -14.93 -0.60
C ILE A 103 9.23 -15.65 0.75
N THR A 104 9.58 -14.91 1.80
CA THR A 104 9.76 -15.46 3.16
C THR A 104 8.47 -15.45 3.97
N GLU A 105 7.35 -14.99 3.41
CA GLU A 105 6.07 -14.75 4.08
C GLU A 105 6.12 -13.78 5.27
N VAL A 106 7.28 -13.20 5.60
CA VAL A 106 7.44 -12.21 6.68
C VAL A 106 6.55 -10.99 6.44
N TYR A 107 6.38 -10.56 5.19
CA TYR A 107 5.48 -9.47 4.85
C TYR A 107 4.02 -9.80 5.18
N ASP A 108 3.62 -11.07 5.04
CA ASP A 108 2.26 -11.51 5.31
C ASP A 108 1.94 -11.39 6.81
N TYR A 109 2.90 -11.72 7.67
CA TYR A 109 2.81 -11.48 9.11
C TYR A 109 2.81 -9.99 9.45
N LEU A 110 3.63 -9.18 8.77
CA LEU A 110 3.60 -7.73 8.96
C LEU A 110 2.23 -7.15 8.63
N ARG A 111 1.60 -7.54 7.52
CA ARG A 111 0.24 -7.09 7.18
C ARG A 111 -0.76 -7.42 8.29
N LEU A 112 -0.68 -8.62 8.86
CA LEU A 112 -1.55 -9.01 9.97
C LEU A 112 -1.27 -8.19 11.23
N LEU A 113 0.01 -7.97 11.56
CA LEU A 113 0.43 -7.14 12.68
C LEU A 113 -0.11 -5.71 12.55
N PHE A 114 0.07 -5.07 11.40
CA PHE A 114 -0.40 -3.71 11.16
C PHE A 114 -1.93 -3.60 11.14
N ALA A 115 -2.65 -4.61 10.61
CA ALA A 115 -4.11 -4.62 10.67
C ALA A 115 -4.67 -4.78 12.10
N ARG A 116 -3.99 -5.56 12.95
CA ARG A 116 -4.50 -5.89 14.30
C ARG A 116 -4.00 -4.95 15.39
N ALA A 117 -2.76 -4.47 15.30
CA ALA A 117 -2.11 -3.67 16.33
C ALA A 117 -1.69 -2.28 15.83
N GLY A 118 -1.87 -1.98 14.53
CA GLY A 118 -1.56 -0.68 13.97
C GLY A 118 -2.48 0.41 14.52
N ARG A 119 -1.90 1.57 14.80
CA ARG A 119 -2.63 2.78 15.15
C ARG A 119 -2.68 3.67 13.91
N PRO A 120 -3.83 3.81 13.24
CA PRO A 120 -3.88 4.58 12.02
C PRO A 120 -3.88 6.08 12.31
N HIS A 121 -3.32 6.83 11.38
CA HIS A 121 -3.19 8.28 11.47
C HIS A 121 -3.69 8.91 10.17
N CYS A 122 -4.22 10.12 10.27
CA CYS A 122 -4.64 10.89 9.10
C CYS A 122 -3.41 11.33 8.28
N PRO A 123 -3.35 11.08 6.97
CA PRO A 123 -2.21 11.49 6.15
C PRO A 123 -2.11 13.00 5.95
N LYS A 124 -3.19 13.77 6.19
CA LYS A 124 -3.19 15.25 6.06
C LYS A 124 -2.76 15.99 7.31
N CYS A 125 -3.20 15.55 8.50
CA CYS A 125 -2.95 16.27 9.76
C CYS A 125 -2.13 15.47 10.78
N GLY A 126 -1.93 14.16 10.58
CA GLY A 126 -1.20 13.29 11.50
C GLY A 126 -2.00 12.85 12.73
N ASP A 127 -3.23 13.32 12.91
CA ASP A 127 -4.05 12.96 14.08
C ASP A 127 -4.41 11.46 14.07
N PRO A 128 -4.44 10.80 15.24
CA PRO A 128 -4.84 9.40 15.35
C PRO A 128 -6.30 9.21 14.94
N VAL A 129 -6.56 8.17 14.15
CA VAL A 129 -7.90 7.79 13.71
C VAL A 129 -8.30 6.54 14.48
N ALA A 130 -9.43 6.56 15.18
CA ALA A 130 -9.91 5.39 15.90
C ALA A 130 -11.41 5.22 15.71
N ARG A 131 -11.81 3.99 15.36
CA ARG A 131 -13.21 3.58 15.42
C ARG A 131 -13.57 3.28 16.87
N GLN A 132 -14.65 3.87 17.37
CA GLN A 132 -15.14 3.57 18.70
C GLN A 132 -16.62 3.20 18.65
N SER A 133 -17.00 2.10 19.30
CA SER A 133 -18.42 1.78 19.49
C SER A 133 -19.03 2.77 20.49
N PRO A 134 -20.36 3.01 20.43
CA PRO A 134 -21.06 3.81 21.45
C PRO A 134 -20.73 3.34 22.87
N GLN A 135 -20.68 2.02 23.09
CA GLN A 135 -20.34 1.42 24.37
C GLN A 135 -18.90 1.73 24.82
N ASN A 136 -17.92 1.72 23.93
CA ASN A 136 -16.53 2.07 24.27
C ASN A 136 -16.38 3.56 24.61
N ILE A 137 -17.16 4.43 23.96
CA ILE A 137 -17.21 5.87 24.28
C ILE A 137 -17.78 6.05 25.69
N VAL A 138 -18.90 5.38 25.99
CA VAL A 138 -19.53 5.37 27.31
C VAL A 138 -18.58 4.88 28.40
N ASP A 139 -17.90 3.77 28.18
CA ASP A 139 -16.99 3.19 29.17
C ASP A 139 -15.77 4.09 29.42
N GLN A 140 -15.27 4.81 28.40
CA GLN A 140 -14.22 5.84 28.56
C GLN A 140 -14.69 7.04 29.38
N ILE A 141 -15.93 7.50 29.20
CA ILE A 141 -16.50 8.61 29.97
C ILE A 141 -16.70 8.19 31.44
N LEU A 142 -17.17 6.96 31.69
CA LEU A 142 -17.36 6.42 33.03
C LEU A 142 -16.05 6.18 33.79
N ALA A 143 -14.91 6.11 33.08
CA ALA A 143 -13.58 6.03 33.68
C ALA A 143 -13.04 7.38 34.18
N LEU A 144 -13.72 8.50 33.89
CA LEU A 144 -13.38 9.82 34.40
C LEU A 144 -13.81 9.97 35.88
N GLU A 145 -13.31 11.01 36.54
CA GLU A 145 -13.66 11.31 37.93
C GLU A 145 -15.17 11.55 38.11
N ASP A 146 -15.72 11.05 39.23
CA ASP A 146 -17.13 11.21 39.57
C ASP A 146 -17.48 12.70 39.76
N GLY A 147 -18.58 13.15 39.17
CA GLY A 147 -19.05 14.52 39.26
C GLY A 147 -18.58 15.47 38.15
N VAL A 148 -17.68 15.06 37.26
CA VAL A 148 -17.27 15.86 36.08
C VAL A 148 -18.48 16.17 35.20
N LYS A 149 -18.72 17.45 34.89
CA LYS A 149 -19.86 17.91 34.08
C LYS A 149 -19.45 18.13 32.62
N PHE A 150 -20.26 17.63 31.70
CA PHE A 150 -20.04 17.80 30.26
C PHE A 150 -21.35 17.91 29.48
N GLN A 151 -21.26 18.44 28.27
CA GLN A 151 -22.34 18.50 27.30
C GLN A 151 -22.07 17.51 26.18
N VAL A 152 -23.12 16.79 25.76
CA VAL A 152 -23.08 15.92 24.59
C VAL A 152 -23.55 16.73 23.39
N LEU A 153 -22.65 16.94 22.43
CA LEU A 153 -22.87 17.74 21.24
C LEU A 153 -22.85 16.86 19.99
N ALA A 154 -23.82 17.04 19.10
CA ALA A 154 -23.88 16.38 17.80
C ALA A 154 -23.51 17.38 16.69
N PRO A 155 -22.32 17.25 16.05
CA PRO A 155 -21.89 18.18 15.01
C PRO A 155 -22.64 17.93 13.69
N VAL A 156 -23.72 18.67 13.46
CA VAL A 156 -24.57 18.54 12.26
C VAL A 156 -24.01 19.28 11.05
N VAL A 157 -23.31 20.39 11.27
CA VAL A 157 -22.68 21.19 10.21
C VAL A 157 -21.27 21.59 10.62
N ARG A 158 -20.29 21.39 9.74
CA ARG A 158 -18.87 21.68 10.01
C ARG A 158 -18.29 22.55 8.91
N GLY A 159 -18.03 23.83 9.20
CA GLY A 159 -17.36 24.75 8.28
C GLY A 159 -17.99 24.89 6.88
N ARG A 160 -19.33 24.75 6.77
CA ARG A 160 -20.06 24.85 5.49
C ARG A 160 -20.72 26.21 5.34
N LYS A 161 -20.79 26.71 4.11
CA LYS A 161 -21.47 27.97 3.79
C LYS A 161 -22.98 27.75 3.65
N GLY A 162 -23.79 28.59 4.29
CA GLY A 162 -25.25 28.51 4.20
C GLY A 162 -25.96 29.24 5.34
N GLU A 163 -27.26 29.50 5.18
CA GLU A 163 -28.08 30.13 6.23
C GLU A 163 -28.72 29.12 7.19
N PHE A 164 -28.80 27.84 6.80
CA PHE A 164 -29.28 26.69 7.61
C PHE A 164 -30.65 26.88 8.30
N LEU A 165 -31.52 27.79 7.83
CA LEU A 165 -32.85 28.03 8.42
C LEU A 165 -33.74 26.78 8.47
N ASP A 166 -33.73 25.98 7.40
CA ASP A 166 -34.53 24.75 7.35
C ASP A 166 -34.02 23.68 8.31
N LEU A 167 -32.69 23.63 8.51
CA LEU A 167 -32.07 22.73 9.49
C LEU A 167 -32.52 23.08 10.91
N PHE A 168 -32.51 24.36 11.29
CA PHE A 168 -32.96 24.77 12.63
C PHE A 168 -34.44 24.47 12.87
N LYS A 169 -35.30 24.64 11.85
CA LYS A 169 -36.72 24.25 11.93
C LYS A 169 -36.89 22.75 12.11
N GLU A 170 -36.13 21.93 11.37
CA GLU A 170 -36.18 20.47 11.48
C GLU A 170 -35.72 20.01 12.87
N LEU A 171 -34.66 20.63 13.41
CA LEU A 171 -34.17 20.34 14.75
C LEU A 171 -35.18 20.72 15.84
N ALA A 172 -35.85 21.86 15.70
CA ALA A 172 -36.91 22.28 16.61
C ALA A 172 -38.13 21.32 16.56
N LEU A 173 -38.52 20.87 15.37
CA LEU A 173 -39.59 19.86 15.18
C LEU A 173 -39.23 18.51 15.82
N LYS A 174 -37.95 18.13 15.82
CA LYS A 174 -37.44 16.94 16.51
C LYS A 174 -37.32 17.11 18.04
N GLY A 175 -37.65 18.28 18.57
CA GLY A 175 -37.71 18.55 20.01
C GLY A 175 -36.40 19.01 20.65
N TYR A 176 -35.37 19.32 19.87
CA TYR A 176 -34.16 19.95 20.40
C TYR A 176 -34.45 21.41 20.79
N SER A 177 -33.76 21.91 21.81
CA SER A 177 -33.96 23.28 22.32
C SER A 177 -32.75 24.21 22.13
N ARG A 178 -31.54 23.65 22.03
CA ARG A 178 -30.29 24.41 21.99
C ARG A 178 -29.34 23.89 20.94
N ALA A 179 -28.61 24.81 20.30
CA ALA A 179 -27.51 24.51 19.41
C ALA A 179 -26.36 25.50 19.65
N ARG A 180 -25.14 25.03 19.50
CA ARG A 180 -23.92 25.84 19.46
C ARG A 180 -23.65 26.20 18.01
N VAL A 181 -23.58 27.49 17.71
CA VAL A 181 -23.38 28.04 16.37
C VAL A 181 -22.14 28.92 16.42
N ASP A 182 -21.11 28.56 15.67
CA ASP A 182 -19.81 29.26 15.62
C ASP A 182 -19.16 29.49 16.99
N GLY A 183 -19.40 28.57 17.94
CA GLY A 183 -18.84 28.60 19.30
C GLY A 183 -19.79 29.16 20.37
N ASP A 184 -20.85 29.86 19.97
CA ASP A 184 -21.83 30.46 20.89
C ASP A 184 -23.09 29.60 21.01
N VAL A 185 -23.60 29.42 22.22
CA VAL A 185 -24.80 28.59 22.48
C VAL A 185 -26.06 29.43 22.40
N PHE A 186 -26.95 29.09 21.46
CA PHE A 186 -28.24 29.74 21.25
C PHE A 186 -29.41 28.79 21.55
N ALA A 187 -30.54 29.35 21.97
CA ALA A 187 -31.82 28.65 21.87
C ALA A 187 -32.20 28.56 20.39
N LEU A 188 -32.77 27.43 19.95
CA LEU A 188 -33.08 27.20 18.53
C LEU A 188 -34.07 28.22 17.94
N GLU A 189 -34.90 28.84 18.78
CA GLU A 189 -35.84 29.90 18.40
C GLU A 189 -35.18 31.27 18.27
N GLU A 190 -34.02 31.48 18.92
CA GLU A 190 -33.31 32.75 19.02
C GLU A 190 -32.00 32.75 18.21
N VAL A 191 -31.80 31.76 17.32
CA VAL A 191 -30.57 31.67 16.53
C VAL A 191 -30.51 32.87 15.57
N PRO A 192 -29.42 33.65 15.57
CA PRO A 192 -29.26 34.77 14.64
C PRO A 192 -29.21 34.27 13.20
N LYS A 193 -29.71 35.08 12.27
CA LYS A 193 -29.71 34.73 10.85
C LYS A 193 -28.27 34.65 10.32
N LEU A 194 -27.84 33.43 9.98
CA LEU A 194 -26.50 33.15 9.49
C LEU A 194 -26.30 33.70 8.07
N LYS A 195 -25.08 34.14 7.74
CA LYS A 195 -24.76 34.73 6.44
C LYS A 195 -24.43 33.65 5.44
N LYS A 196 -25.18 33.58 4.33
CA LYS A 196 -25.00 32.56 3.28
C LYS A 196 -23.56 32.41 2.73
N GLN A 197 -22.75 33.47 2.77
CA GLN A 197 -21.39 33.47 2.20
C GLN A 197 -20.28 33.06 3.19
N GLU A 198 -20.58 33.01 4.48
CA GLU A 198 -19.63 32.68 5.55
C GLU A 198 -19.73 31.19 5.89
N LYS A 199 -18.62 30.61 6.37
CA LYS A 199 -18.59 29.21 6.81
C LYS A 199 -19.09 29.14 8.24
N HIS A 200 -20.07 28.29 8.49
CA HIS A 200 -20.65 28.10 9.81
C HIS A 200 -20.42 26.68 10.32
N THR A 201 -20.30 26.55 11.64
CA THR A 201 -20.25 25.28 12.38
C THR A 201 -21.43 25.24 13.34
N ILE A 202 -22.24 24.18 13.26
CA ILE A 202 -23.47 24.01 14.04
C ILE A 202 -23.41 22.66 14.73
N GLU A 203 -23.52 22.68 16.05
CA GLU A 203 -23.54 21.50 16.90
C GLU A 203 -24.78 21.52 17.78
N VAL A 204 -25.58 20.46 17.76
CA VAL A 204 -26.82 20.38 18.55
C VAL A 204 -26.49 19.89 19.95
N VAL A 205 -27.04 20.55 20.97
CA VAL A 205 -26.90 20.09 22.36
C VAL A 205 -27.91 18.98 22.60
N VAL A 206 -27.42 17.73 22.69
CA VAL A 206 -28.26 16.54 22.87
C VAL A 206 -28.62 16.34 24.34
N ASP A 207 -27.62 16.35 25.22
CA ASP A 207 -27.85 16.26 26.67
C ASP A 207 -26.76 16.99 27.46
N ARG A 208 -27.04 17.27 28.72
CA ARG A 208 -26.08 17.80 29.71
C ARG A 208 -26.01 16.85 30.89
N LEU A 209 -24.85 16.25 31.08
CA LEU A 209 -24.66 15.13 31.98
C LEU A 209 -23.50 15.41 32.94
N ALA A 210 -23.50 14.67 34.05
CA ALA A 210 -22.37 14.57 34.95
C ALA A 210 -21.98 13.09 35.05
N VAL A 211 -20.69 12.80 35.13
CA VAL A 211 -20.20 11.42 35.33
C VAL A 211 -20.73 10.92 36.67
N LYS A 212 -21.55 9.86 36.62
CA LYS A 212 -22.07 9.12 37.77
C LYS A 212 -22.21 7.65 37.39
N SER A 213 -21.89 6.75 38.32
CA SER A 213 -21.98 5.30 38.10
C SER A 213 -23.40 4.80 37.74
N ASN A 214 -24.45 5.47 38.22
CA ASN A 214 -25.84 5.15 37.91
C ASN A 214 -26.37 5.79 36.61
N ALA A 215 -25.59 6.65 35.94
CA ALA A 215 -26.00 7.37 34.74
C ALA A 215 -25.72 6.61 33.43
N LYS A 216 -25.21 5.37 33.50
CA LYS A 216 -24.75 4.60 32.34
C LYS A 216 -25.81 4.52 31.21
N GLN A 217 -27.05 4.18 31.55
CA GLN A 217 -28.10 4.00 30.55
C GLN A 217 -28.43 5.31 29.81
N ARG A 218 -28.63 6.40 30.57
CA ARG A 218 -28.88 7.74 29.99
C ARG A 218 -27.71 8.24 29.14
N LEU A 219 -26.48 7.94 29.57
CA LEU A 219 -25.28 8.26 28.81
C LEU A 219 -25.25 7.52 27.47
N THR A 220 -25.51 6.21 27.48
CA THR A 220 -25.60 5.40 26.25
C THR A 220 -26.65 5.97 25.29
N ASP A 221 -27.87 6.22 25.75
CA ASP A 221 -28.96 6.76 24.93
C ASP A 221 -28.59 8.12 24.31
N SER A 222 -27.91 8.98 25.08
CA SER A 222 -27.48 10.31 24.63
C SER A 222 -26.35 10.23 23.59
N ILE A 223 -25.37 9.34 23.79
CA ILE A 223 -24.27 9.13 22.85
C ILE A 223 -24.78 8.52 21.55
N GLU A 224 -25.66 7.52 21.60
CA GLU A 224 -26.27 6.94 20.39
C GLU A 224 -27.08 7.99 19.62
N THR A 225 -27.90 8.78 20.32
CA THR A 225 -28.66 9.88 19.71
C THR A 225 -27.74 10.90 19.04
N ALA A 226 -26.65 11.26 19.70
CA ALA A 226 -25.68 12.22 19.18
C ALA A 226 -24.92 11.67 17.97
N LEU A 227 -24.52 10.40 17.99
CA LEU A 227 -23.87 9.73 16.86
C LEU A 227 -24.80 9.66 15.66
N VAL A 228 -26.07 9.27 15.83
CA VAL A 228 -27.06 9.23 14.73
C VAL A 228 -27.27 10.62 14.14
N LEU A 229 -27.42 11.65 14.99
CA LEU A 229 -27.64 13.02 14.53
C LEU A 229 -26.38 13.63 13.88
N GLY A 230 -25.20 13.32 14.41
CA GLY A 230 -23.89 13.80 13.95
C GLY A 230 -23.25 12.97 12.84
N SER A 231 -24.01 12.06 12.20
CA SER A 231 -23.50 11.16 11.13
C SER A 231 -22.27 10.35 11.56
N GLY A 232 -22.35 9.73 12.73
CA GLY A 232 -21.30 8.91 13.34
C GLY A 232 -20.28 9.70 14.16
N LEU A 233 -20.52 10.98 14.46
CA LEU A 233 -19.65 11.82 15.28
C LEU A 233 -20.38 12.34 16.52
N VAL A 234 -19.65 12.41 17.63
CA VAL A 234 -20.10 13.06 18.87
C VAL A 234 -18.96 13.88 19.45
N LEU A 235 -19.28 15.06 19.97
CA LEU A 235 -18.33 15.94 20.63
C LEU A 235 -18.76 16.13 22.08
N LEU A 236 -17.85 15.96 23.01
CA LEU A 236 -18.07 16.22 24.42
C LEU A 236 -17.37 17.51 24.80
N GLU A 237 -18.13 18.43 25.40
CA GLU A 237 -17.60 19.67 25.95
C GLU A 237 -17.62 19.61 27.49
N PHE A 238 -16.45 19.60 28.12
CA PHE A 238 -16.28 19.59 29.57
C PHE A 238 -16.38 21.01 30.13
N VAL A 239 -17.29 21.23 31.09
CA VAL A 239 -17.62 22.57 31.59
C VAL A 239 -16.55 23.12 32.56
N ASP A 240 -15.86 22.23 33.26
CA ASP A 240 -14.94 22.56 34.35
C ASP A 240 -13.45 22.62 33.90
N VAL A 241 -13.16 22.37 32.61
CA VAL A 241 -11.78 22.31 32.07
C VAL A 241 -11.52 23.46 31.10
N GLN A 242 -10.40 24.16 31.27
CA GLN A 242 -9.93 25.20 30.35
C GLN A 242 -8.77 24.69 29.47
N GLY A 243 -8.73 25.10 28.21
CA GLY A 243 -7.68 24.72 27.26
C GLY A 243 -8.12 23.66 26.24
N PRO A 244 -7.19 23.04 25.49
CA PRO A 244 -7.50 22.09 24.42
C PRO A 244 -8.16 20.78 24.89
N GLU A 245 -8.07 20.46 26.18
CA GLU A 245 -8.75 19.30 26.78
C GLU A 245 -10.24 19.56 27.10
N ARG A 246 -10.72 20.80 26.89
CA ARG A 246 -12.13 21.17 27.06
C ARG A 246 -13.06 20.38 26.14
N GLU A 247 -12.58 20.00 24.96
CA GLU A 247 -13.37 19.29 23.97
C GLU A 247 -12.74 17.93 23.65
N ARG A 248 -13.58 16.89 23.60
CA ARG A 248 -13.18 15.56 23.13
C ARG A 248 -14.16 15.06 22.08
N THR A 249 -13.65 14.73 20.91
CA THR A 249 -14.45 14.21 19.79
C THR A 249 -14.30 12.70 19.71
N PHE A 250 -15.40 12.02 19.45
CA PHE A 250 -15.46 10.57 19.22
C PHE A 250 -16.18 10.27 17.91
N SER A 251 -15.88 9.10 17.34
CA SER A 251 -16.41 8.67 16.05
C SER A 251 -16.68 7.18 15.98
N GLU A 252 -17.83 6.84 15.40
CA GLU A 252 -18.24 5.47 15.08
C GLU A 252 -17.57 4.95 13.79
N HIS A 253 -17.03 5.86 12.97
CA HIS A 253 -16.31 5.54 11.74
C HIS A 253 -14.80 5.73 11.91
N LEU A 254 -14.00 5.01 11.11
CA LEU A 254 -12.56 5.27 10.98
C LEU A 254 -12.40 6.56 10.17
N ALA A 255 -12.54 7.72 10.81
CA ALA A 255 -12.56 9.01 10.12
C ALA A 255 -11.74 10.07 10.87
N CYS A 256 -11.05 10.93 10.12
CA CYS A 256 -10.36 12.09 10.65
C CYS A 256 -11.33 13.28 10.79
N HIS A 257 -11.52 13.77 12.01
CA HIS A 257 -12.47 14.84 12.32
C HIS A 257 -12.07 16.20 11.75
N ARG A 258 -10.77 16.48 11.68
CA ARG A 258 -10.23 17.76 11.23
C ARG A 258 -10.19 17.91 9.71
N CYS A 259 -9.95 16.82 9.00
CA CYS A 259 -9.77 16.82 7.55
C CYS A 259 -10.96 16.25 6.78
N ASP A 260 -12.01 15.78 7.47
CA ASP A 260 -13.20 15.15 6.91
C ASP A 260 -12.87 13.99 5.97
N LEU A 261 -11.81 13.24 6.29
CA LEU A 261 -11.41 12.04 5.58
C LEU A 261 -12.00 10.83 6.27
N SER A 262 -12.79 10.04 5.55
CA SER A 262 -13.21 8.71 5.98
C SER A 262 -12.28 7.66 5.39
N PHE A 263 -12.00 6.62 6.17
CA PHE A 263 -11.19 5.48 5.78
C PHE A 263 -12.03 4.21 5.84
N GLU A 264 -11.73 3.26 4.97
CA GLU A 264 -12.28 1.92 5.04
C GLU A 264 -11.64 1.13 6.20
N GLU A 265 -12.22 -0.03 6.52
CA GLU A 265 -11.66 -0.91 7.54
C GLU A 265 -10.26 -1.39 7.16
N LEU A 266 -9.33 -1.30 8.12
CA LEU A 266 -7.95 -1.70 7.93
C LEU A 266 -7.80 -3.20 8.11
N GLU A 267 -8.00 -3.92 7.02
CA GLU A 267 -7.80 -5.35 6.95
C GLU A 267 -6.36 -5.70 6.50
N PRO A 268 -5.86 -6.93 6.72
CA PRO A 268 -4.53 -7.33 6.25
C PRO A 268 -4.32 -7.10 4.73
N ARG A 269 -5.38 -7.22 3.92
CA ARG A 269 -5.30 -6.95 2.47
C ARG A 269 -5.04 -5.48 2.14
N SER A 270 -5.45 -4.55 2.99
CA SER A 270 -5.20 -3.11 2.84
C SER A 270 -3.72 -2.76 2.97
N PHE A 271 -2.91 -3.66 3.54
CA PHE A 271 -1.45 -3.54 3.60
C PHE A 271 -0.75 -4.34 2.49
N SER A 272 -1.48 -4.94 1.55
CA SER A 272 -0.89 -5.67 0.44
C SER A 272 -0.77 -4.79 -0.80
N PHE A 273 0.46 -4.51 -1.23
CA PHE A 273 0.72 -3.83 -2.51
C PHE A 273 0.36 -4.69 -3.74
N ASN A 274 0.09 -5.98 -3.54
CA ASN A 274 -0.43 -6.89 -4.57
C ASN A 274 -1.96 -6.86 -4.70
N SER A 275 -2.64 -6.16 -3.80
CA SER A 275 -4.09 -6.02 -3.80
C SER A 275 -4.48 -4.58 -4.17
N PRO A 276 -5.52 -4.34 -4.97
CA PRO A 276 -5.95 -2.98 -5.30
C PRO A 276 -6.32 -2.14 -4.06
N PHE A 277 -6.67 -2.78 -2.95
CA PHE A 277 -7.01 -2.11 -1.69
C PHE A 277 -5.79 -1.48 -0.98
N GLY A 278 -4.58 -2.03 -1.17
CA GLY A 278 -3.35 -1.55 -0.54
C GLY A 278 -2.29 -1.06 -1.54
N ALA A 279 -2.52 -1.27 -2.83
CA ALA A 279 -1.62 -0.84 -3.89
C ALA A 279 -1.71 0.67 -4.08
N CYS A 280 -0.56 1.32 -4.21
CA CYS A 280 -0.50 2.71 -4.64
C CYS A 280 -1.18 2.86 -6.01
N PRO A 281 -2.16 3.78 -6.19
CA PRO A 281 -2.90 3.93 -7.44
C PRO A 281 -2.00 4.39 -8.60
N GLU A 282 -0.92 5.08 -8.27
CA GLU A 282 -0.01 5.71 -9.20
C GLU A 282 0.98 4.74 -9.87
N CYS A 283 1.40 3.69 -9.15
CA CYS A 283 2.32 2.66 -9.66
C CYS A 283 1.71 1.24 -9.61
N THR A 284 0.44 1.12 -9.20
CA THR A 284 -0.26 -0.16 -8.99
C THR A 284 0.48 -1.13 -8.06
N GLY A 285 1.18 -0.58 -7.06
CA GLY A 285 1.96 -1.36 -6.09
C GLY A 285 3.30 -1.89 -6.59
N LEU A 286 3.79 -1.43 -7.75
CA LEU A 286 5.13 -1.77 -8.24
C LEU A 286 6.25 -1.06 -7.46
N GLY A 287 5.96 0.11 -6.89
CA GLY A 287 6.93 0.90 -6.13
C GLY A 287 7.97 1.64 -6.99
N ASN A 288 7.90 1.52 -8.32
CA ASN A 288 8.74 2.23 -9.26
C ASN A 288 7.93 2.79 -10.44
N ARG A 289 8.52 3.74 -11.15
CA ARG A 289 8.06 4.26 -12.44
C ARG A 289 9.22 4.26 -13.41
N LEU A 290 8.92 3.99 -14.67
CA LEU A 290 9.89 4.14 -15.76
C LEU A 290 9.78 5.57 -16.28
N GLU A 291 10.81 6.35 -16.03
CA GLU A 291 10.94 7.73 -16.48
C GLU A 291 12.23 7.86 -17.29
N VAL A 292 12.28 8.86 -18.17
CA VAL A 292 13.48 9.14 -18.95
C VAL A 292 14.47 9.86 -18.06
N ASP A 293 15.66 9.30 -17.92
CA ASP A 293 16.75 9.90 -17.15
C ASP A 293 17.56 10.87 -18.05
N PRO A 294 17.59 12.18 -17.74
CA PRO A 294 18.39 13.14 -18.50
C PRO A 294 19.87 12.80 -18.59
N GLU A 295 20.44 12.12 -17.58
CA GLU A 295 21.86 11.70 -17.59
C GLU A 295 22.12 10.58 -18.59
N LEU A 296 21.12 9.72 -18.85
CA LEU A 296 21.22 8.71 -19.91
C LEU A 296 20.98 9.31 -21.30
N VAL A 297 20.26 10.43 -21.39
CA VAL A 297 20.06 11.18 -22.63
C VAL A 297 21.33 11.92 -23.03
N ILE A 298 22.04 12.51 -22.06
CA ILE A 298 23.33 13.18 -22.25
C ILE A 298 24.41 12.47 -21.42
N PRO A 299 24.99 11.37 -21.93
CA PRO A 299 25.99 10.59 -21.19
C PRO A 299 27.34 11.31 -21.04
N ASP A 300 27.65 12.25 -21.94
CA ASP A 300 28.87 13.06 -21.92
C ASP A 300 28.51 14.54 -22.15
N ASP A 301 28.68 15.37 -21.13
CA ASP A 301 28.35 16.78 -21.16
C ASP A 301 29.48 17.69 -21.69
N ASP A 302 30.65 17.10 -21.99
CA ASP A 302 31.77 17.77 -22.66
C ASP A 302 31.59 17.84 -24.17
N LEU A 303 30.75 16.98 -24.74
CA LEU A 303 30.43 16.98 -26.16
C LEU A 303 29.47 18.12 -26.52
N SER A 304 29.58 18.60 -27.75
CA SER A 304 28.60 19.49 -28.34
C SER A 304 27.42 18.70 -28.92
N ILE A 305 26.33 19.39 -29.27
CA ILE A 305 25.17 18.73 -29.89
C ILE A 305 25.57 18.11 -31.24
N ASN A 306 26.41 18.80 -32.01
CA ASN A 306 26.95 18.30 -33.28
C ASN A 306 27.88 17.10 -33.10
N ASP A 307 28.62 17.04 -31.98
CA ASP A 307 29.48 15.90 -31.62
C ASP A 307 28.68 14.74 -30.99
N GLY A 308 27.36 14.86 -30.89
CA GLY A 308 26.48 13.79 -30.45
C GLY A 308 26.22 13.74 -28.94
N ALA A 309 26.26 14.88 -28.25
CA ALA A 309 25.93 14.98 -26.82
C ALA A 309 24.55 14.38 -26.46
N ILE A 310 23.57 14.45 -27.36
CA ILE A 310 22.23 13.86 -27.15
C ILE A 310 22.19 12.46 -27.77
N ALA A 311 22.46 11.43 -26.95
CA ALA A 311 22.66 10.06 -27.41
C ALA A 311 21.49 9.45 -28.20
N PRO A 312 20.21 9.65 -27.83
CA PRO A 312 19.08 9.13 -28.61
C PRO A 312 18.94 9.74 -30.01
N TRP A 313 19.54 10.90 -30.25
CA TRP A 313 19.41 11.65 -31.51
C TRP A 313 20.68 11.62 -32.37
N SER A 314 21.80 11.15 -31.82
CA SER A 314 23.10 11.14 -32.53
C SER A 314 23.29 9.93 -33.44
N ILE A 315 22.49 8.86 -33.30
CA ILE A 315 22.67 7.58 -34.02
C ILE A 315 21.48 7.29 -34.94
N GLY A 316 21.77 6.89 -36.18
CA GLY A 316 20.79 6.40 -37.15
C GLY A 316 20.40 7.41 -38.23
N THR A 317 19.48 7.00 -39.13
CA THR A 317 19.03 7.81 -40.28
C THR A 317 18.18 9.02 -39.89
N SER A 318 17.72 9.09 -38.64
CA SER A 318 16.93 10.20 -38.10
C SER A 318 17.78 11.31 -37.47
N SER A 319 19.10 11.16 -37.36
CA SER A 319 19.97 12.16 -36.72
C SER A 319 19.92 13.51 -37.44
N GLU A 320 19.98 13.51 -38.78
CA GLU A 320 19.88 14.73 -39.60
C GLU A 320 18.55 15.46 -39.38
N TYR A 321 17.46 14.73 -39.15
CA TYR A 321 16.16 15.33 -38.87
C TYR A 321 16.15 16.07 -37.53
N PHE A 322 16.67 15.45 -36.46
CA PHE A 322 16.74 16.08 -35.14
C PHE A 322 17.72 17.25 -35.11
N LEU A 323 18.85 17.15 -35.81
CA LEU A 323 19.78 18.28 -35.95
C LEU A 323 19.10 19.49 -36.62
N ARG A 324 18.32 19.28 -37.69
CA ARG A 324 17.55 20.37 -38.34
C ARG A 324 16.51 21.01 -37.42
N LEU A 325 15.86 20.22 -36.55
CA LEU A 325 14.94 20.75 -35.54
C LEU A 325 15.68 21.64 -34.53
N LEU A 326 16.86 21.22 -34.07
CA LEU A 326 17.67 21.97 -33.13
C LEU A 326 18.28 23.22 -33.76
N GLU A 327 18.69 23.16 -35.04
CA GLU A 327 19.10 24.33 -35.83
C GLU A 327 17.99 25.39 -35.86
N ALA A 328 16.75 25.00 -36.17
CA ALA A 328 15.62 25.93 -36.18
C ALA A 328 15.35 26.52 -34.78
N LEU A 329 15.55 25.74 -33.71
CA LEU A 329 15.42 26.22 -32.34
C LEU A 329 16.46 27.30 -31.99
N THR A 330 17.64 27.30 -32.63
CA THR A 330 18.66 28.34 -32.39
C THR A 330 18.24 29.73 -32.85
N GLU A 331 17.28 29.85 -33.78
CA GLU A 331 16.76 31.14 -34.26
C GLU A 331 15.94 31.86 -33.16
N GLU A 332 15.21 31.08 -32.35
CA GLU A 332 14.35 31.57 -31.28
C GLU A 332 15.08 31.61 -29.92
N VAL A 333 15.91 30.60 -29.64
CA VAL A 333 16.65 30.47 -28.39
C VAL A 333 18.14 30.59 -28.68
N LYS A 334 18.80 31.60 -28.07
CA LYS A 334 20.23 31.84 -28.30
C LYS A 334 21.10 30.77 -27.64
N PHE A 335 21.52 29.79 -28.44
CA PHE A 335 22.60 28.84 -28.13
C PHE A 335 23.29 28.41 -29.43
N SER A 336 24.43 27.71 -29.31
CA SER A 336 25.20 27.19 -30.45
C SER A 336 25.29 25.67 -30.33
N LEU A 337 25.16 24.98 -31.47
CA LEU A 337 25.23 23.51 -31.56
C LEU A 337 26.64 22.95 -31.33
N ASP A 338 27.67 23.79 -31.52
CA ASP A 338 29.09 23.44 -31.31
C ASP A 338 29.58 23.73 -29.88
N THR A 339 28.72 24.33 -29.05
CA THR A 339 29.05 24.59 -27.65
C THR A 339 28.91 23.29 -26.84
N PRO A 340 29.92 22.89 -26.04
CA PRO A 340 29.79 21.77 -25.12
C PRO A 340 28.54 21.86 -24.26
N TRP A 341 27.82 20.75 -24.08
CA TRP A 341 26.52 20.73 -23.40
C TRP A 341 26.59 21.41 -22.02
N LYS A 342 27.65 21.16 -21.25
CA LYS A 342 27.85 21.80 -19.93
C LYS A 342 27.88 23.33 -19.97
N LYS A 343 28.30 23.93 -21.09
CA LYS A 343 28.39 25.39 -21.29
C LYS A 343 27.13 26.00 -21.89
N ILE A 344 26.16 25.19 -22.34
CA ILE A 344 24.87 25.67 -22.83
C ILE A 344 24.07 26.28 -21.66
N SER A 345 23.37 27.39 -21.94
CA SER A 345 22.56 28.07 -20.92
C SER A 345 21.42 27.18 -20.41
N ALA A 346 21.05 27.33 -19.13
CA ALA A 346 19.96 26.56 -18.52
C ALA A 346 18.63 26.70 -19.28
N LYS A 347 18.33 27.90 -19.79
CA LYS A 347 17.14 28.17 -20.61
C LYS A 347 17.14 27.36 -21.92
N ALA A 348 18.28 27.22 -22.56
CA ALA A 348 18.40 26.42 -23.78
C ALA A 348 18.33 24.92 -23.49
N LYS A 349 18.94 24.44 -22.38
CA LYS A 349 18.78 23.04 -21.95
C LYS A 349 17.33 22.68 -21.68
N GLU A 350 16.60 23.56 -20.99
CA GLU A 350 15.17 23.41 -20.72
C GLU A 350 14.36 23.33 -22.02
N ALA A 351 14.62 24.25 -22.96
CA ALA A 351 13.95 24.27 -24.25
C ALA A 351 14.19 22.99 -25.08
N ILE A 352 15.38 22.41 -24.97
CA ILE A 352 15.76 21.18 -25.69
C ILE A 352 15.13 19.94 -25.05
N LEU A 353 15.13 19.84 -23.71
CA LEU A 353 14.67 18.65 -22.99
C LEU A 353 13.15 18.60 -22.78
N HIS A 354 12.53 19.76 -22.54
CA HIS A 354 11.13 19.88 -22.14
C HIS A 354 10.26 20.66 -23.14
N GLY A 355 10.88 21.19 -24.20
CA GLY A 355 10.21 21.95 -25.26
C GLY A 355 10.19 23.45 -25.02
N TRP A 356 9.85 24.20 -26.06
CA TRP A 356 9.73 25.66 -26.04
C TRP A 356 8.26 26.09 -26.06
N GLU A 357 7.94 27.25 -25.47
CA GLU A 357 6.55 27.73 -25.31
C GLU A 357 5.80 27.98 -26.63
N TYR A 358 6.52 28.11 -27.75
CA TYR A 358 5.94 28.41 -29.07
C TYR A 358 6.38 27.39 -30.13
N GLU A 359 5.53 27.22 -31.15
CA GLU A 359 5.83 26.38 -32.32
C GLU A 359 7.01 26.96 -33.11
N VAL A 360 8.04 26.14 -33.30
CA VAL A 360 9.20 26.48 -34.12
C VAL A 360 8.95 26.05 -35.56
N SER A 361 9.04 26.99 -36.50
CA SER A 361 8.84 26.72 -37.92
C SER A 361 10.10 26.14 -38.57
N VAL A 362 10.10 24.84 -38.87
CA VAL A 362 11.26 24.17 -39.50
C VAL A 362 11.11 24.11 -41.02
N LYS A 363 12.04 24.70 -41.75
CA LYS A 363 12.12 24.63 -43.22
C LYS A 363 13.33 23.80 -43.62
N PHE A 364 13.14 22.73 -44.38
CA PHE A 364 14.25 21.94 -44.91
C PHE A 364 14.03 21.58 -46.38
N LYS A 365 15.13 21.31 -47.08
CA LYS A 365 15.14 20.74 -48.43
C LYS A 365 15.65 19.31 -48.32
N ASN A 366 14.90 18.36 -48.89
CA ASN A 366 15.31 16.97 -48.97
C ASN A 366 16.46 16.77 -49.94
#